data_AF-A0A2I0D8H3-F1
#
_entry.id   AF-A0A2I0D8H3-F1
#
_cell.length_a   1.000
_cell.length_b   1.000
_cell.length_c   1.000
_cell.angle_alpha   90.00
_cell.angle_beta   90.00
_cell.angle_gamma   90.00
#
_symmetry.space_group_name_H-M   'P 1'
#
loop_
_entity.id
_entity.type
_entity.pdbx_description
1 polymer ?
#
loop_
_entity_poly.entity_id
_entity_poly.type
_entity_poly.pdbx_seq_one_letter_code
_entity_poly.pdbx_strand_id
1 'polypeptide(L)'
;YSRLLGIAISLLLAITQISCNSDDNYNSDCENAACTYQFVTIVVSIRDQNENPVALDSFEVINIENGNDMTISLSSSEFGTAQQLGQYPLVDDLSINVNQERQIQFKGFINS
;
A
#
# COMPACT_ATOMS: atom_id res chain seq x y z
N TYR A 1 32.42 -12.32 41.59
CA TYR A 1 32.33 -11.33 40.49
C TYR A 1 31.64 -11.87 39.25
N SER A 2 32.13 -12.91 38.58
CA SER A 2 31.51 -13.45 37.34
C SER A 2 30.05 -13.93 37.49
N ARG A 3 29.69 -14.54 38.63
CA ARG A 3 28.30 -14.96 38.90
C ARG A 3 27.32 -13.81 39.16
N LEU A 4 27.79 -12.74 39.82
CA LEU A 4 26.98 -11.54 40.08
C LEU A 4 26.75 -10.74 38.77
N LEU A 5 27.75 -10.70 37.90
CA LEU A 5 27.65 -10.11 36.56
C LEU A 5 26.64 -10.87 35.69
N GLY A 6 26.67 -12.22 35.71
CA GLY A 6 25.72 -13.05 34.97
C GLY A 6 24.27 -12.89 35.42
N ILE A 7 24.05 -12.74 36.73
CA ILE A 7 22.72 -12.45 37.28
C ILE A 7 22.24 -11.07 36.85
N ALA A 8 23.11 -10.05 36.89
CA ALA A 8 22.76 -8.69 36.48
C ALA A 8 22.39 -8.62 34.98
N ILE A 9 23.12 -9.33 34.12
CA ILE A 9 22.83 -9.39 32.67
C ILE A 9 21.52 -10.13 32.40
N SER A 10 21.26 -11.24 33.09
CA SER A 10 19.98 -11.96 32.94
C SER A 10 18.79 -11.13 33.42
N LEU A 11 18.96 -10.36 34.48
CA LEU A 11 17.91 -9.46 34.97
C LEU A 11 17.66 -8.32 33.97
N LEU A 12 18.71 -7.76 33.36
CA LEU A 12 18.60 -6.71 32.35
C LEU A 12 17.85 -7.19 31.09
N LEU A 13 18.11 -8.42 30.64
CA LEU A 13 17.43 -9.05 29.50
C LEU A 13 15.98 -9.44 29.81
N ALA A 14 15.64 -9.73 31.07
CA ALA A 14 14.27 -10.02 31.48
C ALA A 14 13.39 -8.75 31.48
N ILE A 15 13.96 -7.59 31.82
CA ILE A 15 13.23 -6.31 31.86
C ILE A 15 12.82 -5.84 30.46
N THR A 16 13.58 -6.19 29.41
CA THR A 16 13.23 -5.83 28.02
C THR A 16 12.03 -6.62 27.47
N GLN A 17 11.61 -7.71 28.13
CA GLN A 17 10.46 -8.52 27.68
C GLN A 17 9.12 -8.06 28.29
N ILE A 18 9.13 -7.16 29.28
CA ILE A 18 7.92 -6.67 29.96
C ILE A 18 7.29 -5.47 29.21
N SER A 19 7.96 -4.92 28.20
CA SER A 19 7.40 -3.86 27.35
C SER A 19 6.50 -4.42 26.23
N CYS A 20 5.48 -5.17 26.62
CA CYS A 20 4.31 -5.45 25.80
C CYS A 20 3.08 -5.13 26.65
N ASN A 21 2.64 -3.87 26.60
CA ASN A 21 1.36 -3.49 27.17
C ASN A 21 0.27 -3.95 26.18
N SER A 22 -0.40 -5.06 26.47
CA SER A 22 -1.62 -5.46 25.76
C SER A 22 -2.79 -4.70 26.35
N ASP A 23 -2.89 -3.41 26.03
CA ASP A 23 -4.15 -2.69 26.10
C ASP A 23 -4.73 -2.67 24.69
N ASP A 24 -5.68 -3.57 24.44
CA ASP A 24 -6.46 -3.69 23.22
C ASP A 24 -7.47 -2.52 23.11
N ASN A 25 -6.98 -1.29 23.13
CA ASN A 25 -7.80 -0.11 22.82
C ASN A 25 -7.55 0.27 21.36
N TYR A 26 -8.53 -0.06 20.51
CA TYR A 26 -8.56 0.08 19.05
C TYR A 26 -8.58 1.56 18.61
N ASN A 27 -7.55 2.31 18.95
CA ASN A 27 -7.24 3.60 18.35
C ASN A 27 -5.73 3.83 18.43
N SER A 28 -4.97 3.05 17.65
CA SER A 28 -3.54 3.25 17.52
C SER A 28 -3.29 4.47 16.64
N ASP A 29 -3.23 5.65 17.27
CA ASP A 29 -2.57 6.80 16.66
C ASP A 29 -1.10 6.41 16.43
N CYS A 30 -0.81 5.92 15.22
CA CYS A 30 0.49 5.40 14.80
C CYS A 30 1.59 6.48 14.80
N GLU A 31 1.27 7.74 15.10
CA GLU A 31 2.23 8.84 15.15
C GLU A 31 3.39 8.60 16.13
N ASN A 32 3.16 7.83 17.20
CA ASN A 32 4.17 7.61 18.25
C ASN A 32 4.56 6.13 18.46
N ALA A 33 4.10 5.23 17.59
CA ALA A 33 4.40 3.80 17.66
C ALA A 33 5.32 3.38 16.50
N ALA A 34 6.19 2.40 16.73
CA ALA A 34 6.98 1.78 15.67
C ALA A 34 6.09 0.87 14.80
N CYS A 35 5.24 1.48 13.99
CA CYS A 35 4.42 0.78 13.02
C CYS A 35 5.25 0.49 11.76
N THR A 36 5.06 -0.70 11.18
CA THR A 36 5.58 -0.97 9.84
C THR A 36 4.67 -0.25 8.84
N TYR A 37 5.24 0.56 7.95
CA TYR A 37 4.48 1.16 6.86
C TYR A 37 3.95 0.05 5.95
N GLN A 38 2.64 0.00 5.79
CA GLN A 38 1.98 -0.82 4.78
C GLN A 38 1.53 0.11 3.66
N PHE A 39 2.07 -0.10 2.46
CA PHE A 39 1.64 0.60 1.26
C PHE A 39 0.64 -0.28 0.51
N VAL A 40 -0.55 0.25 0.30
CA VAL A 40 -1.64 -0.40 -0.42
C VAL A 40 -1.85 0.33 -1.74
N THR A 41 -2.08 -0.46 -2.80
CA THR A 41 -2.49 0.04 -4.11
C THR A 41 -3.80 -0.63 -4.49
N ILE A 42 -4.78 0.18 -4.85
CA ILE A 42 -6.03 -0.31 -5.44
C ILE A 42 -5.81 -0.42 -6.94
N VAL A 43 -6.13 -1.59 -7.50
CA VAL A 43 -6.01 -1.87 -8.93
C VAL A 43 -7.37 -2.19 -9.54
N VAL A 44 -7.54 -1.87 -10.82
CA VAL A 44 -8.66 -2.38 -11.63
C VAL A 44 -8.18 -3.58 -12.44
N SER A 45 -8.96 -4.66 -12.46
CA SER A 45 -8.73 -5.78 -13.36
C SER A 45 -9.67 -5.68 -14.56
N ILE A 46 -9.11 -5.75 -15.77
CA ILE A 46 -9.84 -5.66 -17.02
C ILE A 46 -9.70 -7.00 -17.73
N ARG A 47 -10.84 -7.65 -17.96
CA ARG A 47 -10.93 -8.96 -18.59
C ARG A 47 -11.94 -8.94 -19.73
N ASP A 48 -11.70 -9.75 -20.76
CA ASP A 48 -12.65 -9.97 -21.84
C ASP A 48 -13.80 -10.91 -21.41
N GLN A 49 -14.75 -11.15 -22.31
CA GLN A 49 -15.88 -12.07 -22.06
C GLN A 49 -15.46 -13.52 -21.77
N ASN A 50 -14.21 -13.89 -22.07
CA ASN A 50 -13.64 -15.21 -21.82
C ASN A 50 -12.71 -15.20 -20.58
N GLU A 51 -12.76 -14.14 -19.77
CA GLU A 51 -11.92 -13.90 -18.58
C GLU A 51 -10.43 -13.70 -18.85
N ASN A 52 -10.01 -13.54 -20.10
CA ASN A 52 -8.62 -13.26 -20.44
C ASN A 52 -8.25 -11.81 -20.07
N PRO A 53 -7.02 -11.56 -19.58
CA PRO A 53 -6.57 -10.20 -19.30
C PRO A 53 -6.53 -9.35 -20.59
N VAL A 54 -7.00 -8.11 -20.49
CA VAL A 54 -6.94 -7.15 -21.59
C VAL A 54 -5.71 -6.26 -21.43
N ALA A 55 -4.84 -6.27 -22.44
CA ALA A 55 -3.70 -5.38 -22.54
C ALA A 55 -4.11 -4.04 -23.18
N LEU A 56 -4.09 -2.98 -22.40
CA LEU A 56 -4.23 -1.59 -22.83
C LEU A 56 -2.90 -1.04 -23.38
N ASP A 57 -2.98 -0.11 -24.33
CA ASP A 57 -1.82 0.64 -24.85
C ASP A 57 -1.43 1.78 -23.91
N SER A 58 -2.42 2.37 -23.26
CA SER A 58 -2.27 3.39 -22.22
C SER A 58 -3.52 3.44 -21.33
N PHE A 59 -3.41 4.12 -20.19
CA PHE A 59 -4.53 4.37 -19.29
C PHE A 59 -4.38 5.73 -18.61
N GLU A 60 -5.51 6.29 -18.17
CA GLU A 60 -5.59 7.51 -17.36
C GLU A 60 -6.45 7.26 -16.12
N VAL A 61 -6.08 7.89 -15.01
CA VAL A 61 -6.91 7.99 -13.80
C VAL A 61 -7.12 9.46 -13.47
N ILE A 62 -8.36 9.93 -13.61
CA ILE A 62 -8.72 11.34 -13.44
C ILE A 62 -9.54 11.53 -12.17
N ASN A 63 -9.21 12.52 -11.36
CA ASN A 63 -10.08 12.99 -10.28
C ASN A 63 -11.29 13.71 -10.88
N ILE A 64 -12.51 13.22 -10.60
CA ILE A 64 -13.73 13.78 -11.18
C ILE A 64 -14.04 15.19 -10.64
N GLU A 65 -13.66 15.49 -9.40
CA GLU A 65 -14.00 16.75 -8.74
C GLU A 65 -13.23 17.95 -9.31
N ASN A 66 -11.95 17.76 -9.65
CA ASN A 66 -11.07 18.85 -10.09
C ASN A 66 -10.43 18.62 -11.47
N GLY A 67 -10.63 17.45 -12.08
CA GLY A 67 -10.10 17.10 -13.40
C GLY A 67 -8.60 16.78 -13.41
N ASN A 68 -7.95 16.68 -12.24
CA ASN A 68 -6.52 16.41 -12.19
C ASN A 68 -6.21 14.95 -12.57
N ASP A 69 -5.15 14.79 -13.34
CA ASP A 69 -4.56 13.48 -13.63
C ASP A 69 -3.81 12.97 -12.38
N MET A 70 -4.18 11.77 -11.95
CA MET A 70 -3.61 11.05 -10.81
C MET A 70 -3.02 9.70 -11.24
N THR A 71 -2.78 9.51 -12.54
CA THR A 71 -2.26 8.26 -13.10
C THR A 71 -0.92 7.93 -12.45
N ILE A 72 -0.85 6.75 -11.82
CA ILE A 72 0.38 6.25 -11.23
C ILE A 72 1.35 5.90 -12.37
N SER A 73 2.50 6.57 -12.38
CA SER A 73 3.55 6.34 -13.37
C SER A 73 4.18 4.98 -13.17
N LEU A 74 4.11 4.13 -14.19
CA LEU A 74 4.73 2.81 -14.22
C LEU A 74 5.99 2.83 -15.08
N SER A 75 7.05 2.15 -14.64
CA SER A 75 8.17 1.83 -15.53
C SER A 75 7.71 0.91 -16.66
N SER A 76 8.49 0.81 -17.74
CA SER A 76 8.16 -0.06 -18.86
C SER A 76 7.97 -1.54 -18.46
N SER A 77 8.72 -2.01 -17.45
CA SER A 77 8.60 -3.39 -16.95
C SER A 77 7.31 -3.59 -16.14
N GLU A 78 6.97 -2.62 -15.29
CA GLU A 78 5.73 -2.65 -14.51
C GLU A 78 4.51 -2.53 -15.42
N PHE A 79 4.57 -1.66 -16.43
CA PHE A 79 3.51 -1.54 -17.42
C PHE A 79 3.35 -2.83 -18.25
N GLY A 80 4.45 -3.46 -18.66
CA GLY A 80 4.41 -4.77 -19.31
C GLY A 80 3.78 -5.85 -18.42
N THR A 81 4.01 -5.79 -17.11
CA THR A 81 3.37 -6.70 -16.13
C THR A 81 1.88 -6.41 -16.00
N ALA A 82 1.50 -5.12 -15.93
CA ALA A 82 0.11 -4.67 -15.92
C ALA A 82 -0.67 -5.17 -17.14
N GLN A 83 -0.05 -5.11 -18.33
CA GLN A 83 -0.61 -5.64 -19.58
C GLN A 83 -0.79 -7.16 -19.55
N GLN A 84 0.19 -7.90 -19.04
CA GLN A 84 0.11 -9.37 -18.94
C GLN A 84 -0.99 -9.83 -17.97
N LEU A 85 -1.19 -9.10 -16.88
CA LEU A 85 -2.18 -9.43 -15.85
C LEU A 85 -3.55 -8.79 -16.12
N GLY A 86 -3.63 -7.83 -17.03
CA GLY A 86 -4.81 -6.98 -17.22
C GLY A 86 -5.17 -6.24 -15.93
N GLN A 87 -4.15 -5.75 -15.20
CA GLN A 87 -4.31 -5.09 -13.90
C GLN A 87 -3.61 -3.74 -13.91
N TYR A 88 -4.38 -2.67 -13.70
CA TYR A 88 -3.89 -1.30 -13.79
C TYR A 88 -4.11 -0.57 -12.46
N PRO A 89 -3.12 0.16 -11.95
CA PRO A 89 -3.25 0.87 -10.68
C PRO A 89 -4.22 2.04 -10.82
N LEU A 90 -5.09 2.21 -9.83
CA LEU A 90 -6.01 3.33 -9.73
C LEU A 90 -5.46 4.38 -8.76
N VAL A 91 -5.05 3.94 -7.57
CA VAL A 91 -4.68 4.82 -6.47
C VAL A 91 -3.80 4.05 -5.49
N ASP A 92 -2.91 4.77 -4.82
CA ASP A 92 -2.06 4.28 -3.75
C ASP A 92 -2.17 5.19 -2.50
N ASP A 93 -1.60 4.75 -1.39
CA ASP A 93 -1.61 5.51 -0.14
C ASP A 93 -0.89 6.88 -0.23
N LEU A 94 -0.13 7.12 -1.29
CA LEU A 94 0.57 8.40 -1.51
C LEU A 94 -0.30 9.42 -2.25
N SER A 95 -1.35 8.98 -2.95
CA SER A 95 -2.19 9.82 -3.82
C SER A 95 -3.48 10.29 -3.15
N ILE A 96 -3.89 9.68 -2.02
CA ILE A 96 -5.06 10.11 -1.23
C ILE A 96 -4.67 10.29 0.24
N ASN A 97 -5.06 11.43 0.82
CA ASN A 97 -4.91 11.67 2.26
C ASN A 97 -5.75 10.70 3.08
N VAL A 98 -5.26 10.35 4.27
CA VAL A 98 -5.93 9.41 5.18
C VAL A 98 -7.39 9.81 5.44
N ASN A 99 -8.30 8.82 5.45
CA ASN A 99 -9.73 9.01 5.71
C ASN A 99 -10.43 9.99 4.75
N GLN A 100 -10.03 10.01 3.47
CA GLN A 100 -10.73 10.75 2.43
C GLN A 100 -11.37 9.79 1.42
N GLU A 101 -12.60 10.13 1.00
CA GLU A 101 -13.25 9.49 -0.14
C GLU A 101 -12.94 10.31 -1.40
N ARG A 102 -12.82 9.64 -2.55
CA ARG A 102 -12.59 10.32 -3.82
C ARG A 102 -13.30 9.60 -4.96
N GLN A 103 -13.93 10.37 -5.83
CA GLN A 103 -14.48 9.88 -7.08
C GLN A 103 -13.44 10.02 -8.19
N ILE A 104 -13.17 8.90 -8.87
CA ILE A 104 -12.19 8.83 -9.94
C ILE A 104 -12.82 8.25 -11.21
N GLN A 105 -12.31 8.68 -12.36
CA GLN A 105 -12.61 8.10 -13.65
C GLN A 105 -11.36 7.37 -14.16
N PHE A 106 -11.48 6.06 -14.36
CA PHE A 106 -10.50 5.29 -15.10
C PHE A 106 -10.83 5.29 -16.58
N LYS A 107 -9.85 5.53 -17.44
CA LYS A 107 -9.96 5.37 -18.89
C LYS A 107 -8.86 4.44 -19.38
N GLY A 108 -9.23 3.42 -20.14
CA GLY A 108 -8.28 2.56 -20.84
C GLY A 108 -8.34 2.78 -22.34
N PHE A 109 -7.19 2.74 -23.01
CA PHE A 109 -7.08 2.97 -24.45
C PHE A 109 -6.50 1.74 -25.15
N ILE A 110 -7.05 1.42 -26.32
CA ILE A 110 -6.61 0.35 -27.20
C ILE A 110 -6.57 0.91 -28.63
N ASN A 111 -5.52 0.58 -29.37
CA ASN A 111 -5.14 1.12 -30.67
C ASN A 111 -4.90 2.64 -30.65
N SER A 112 -4.24 3.16 -29.61
CA SER A 112 -3.90 4.59 -29.46
C SER A 112 -2.60 4.97 -30.17
#